data_AF-V9GZG4-F1
#
_entry.id   AF-V9GZG4-F1
#
_cell.length_a   1.000
_cell.length_b   1.000
_cell.length_c   1.000
_cell.angle_alpha   90.00
_cell.angle_beta   90.00
_cell.angle_gamma   90.00
#
_symmetry.space_group_name_H-M   'P 1'
#
loop_
_entity.id
_entity.type
_entity.pdbx_description
1 polymer ?
#
loop_
_entity_poly.entity_id
_entity_poly.type
_entity_poly.pdbx_seq_one_letter_code
_entity_poly.pdbx_strand_id
1 'polypeptide(L)'
;CTIPEKFVYRPDAYPKNKPISSTERIKRAHEVTALIGIDTTHKTYLCHMQDVDPTLSVEYSEAEFCQIPERTRRSILANFRQLYETQDNPEREEDVVSQNEICQYDNTSP
;
A
#
# COMPACT_ATOMS: atom_id res chain seq x y z
N CYS A 1 -13.07 -14.28 -18.78
CA CYS A 1 -11.94 -14.85 -18.02
C CYS A 1 -10.66 -14.16 -18.46
N THR A 2 -10.20 -13.15 -17.71
CA THR A 2 -8.95 -12.46 -18.03
C THR A 2 -7.80 -13.27 -17.47
N ILE A 3 -6.91 -13.75 -18.34
CA ILE A 3 -5.70 -14.45 -17.93
C ILE A 3 -4.83 -13.44 -17.17
N PRO A 4 -4.39 -13.71 -15.94
CA PRO A 4 -3.50 -12.78 -15.22
C PRO A 4 -2.23 -12.59 -16.06
N GLU A 5 -1.86 -11.33 -16.28
CA GLU A 5 -0.63 -11.00 -16.99
C GLU A 5 0.57 -11.67 -16.32
N LYS A 6 1.52 -12.16 -17.12
CA LYS A 6 2.72 -12.83 -16.59
C LYS A 6 3.50 -11.84 -15.72
N PHE A 7 3.91 -12.29 -14.53
CA PHE A 7 4.80 -11.53 -13.65
C PHE A 7 6.08 -11.13 -14.41
N VAL A 8 6.37 -9.83 -14.47
CA VAL A 8 7.60 -9.28 -15.06
C VAL A 8 8.44 -8.68 -13.94
N TYR A 9 9.57 -9.30 -13.62
CA TYR A 9 10.52 -8.75 -12.66
C TYR A 9 11.22 -7.52 -13.25
N ARG A 10 11.06 -6.36 -12.59
CA ARG A 10 11.65 -5.07 -12.99
C ARG A 10 12.52 -4.52 -11.86
N PRO A 11 13.77 -4.99 -11.72
CA PRO A 11 14.65 -4.54 -10.65
C PRO A 11 14.92 -3.02 -10.73
N ASP A 12 14.99 -2.47 -11.94
CA ASP A 12 15.23 -1.03 -12.16
C ASP A 12 14.05 -0.12 -11.75
N ALA A 13 12.87 -0.70 -11.48
CA ALA A 13 11.71 0.08 -11.04
C ALA A 13 11.81 0.51 -9.56
N TYR A 14 12.69 -0.13 -8.78
CA TYR A 14 12.85 0.08 -7.35
C TYR A 14 14.30 0.46 -7.01
N PRO A 15 14.69 1.72 -7.25
CA PRO A 15 16.08 2.15 -7.14
C PRO A 15 16.63 2.19 -5.71
N LYS A 16 15.78 2.11 -4.68
CA LYS A 16 16.20 2.24 -3.28
C LYS A 16 16.28 0.88 -2.58
N ASN A 17 17.31 0.75 -1.75
CA ASN A 17 17.42 -0.36 -0.81
C ASN A 17 16.58 -0.10 0.44
N LYS A 18 16.16 -1.19 1.10
CA LYS A 18 15.56 -1.11 2.44
C LYS A 18 16.57 -0.53 3.45
N PRO A 19 16.13 0.32 4.40
CA PRO A 19 17.01 0.80 5.46
C PRO A 19 17.49 -0.37 6.33
N ILE A 20 18.77 -0.36 6.69
CA ILE A 20 19.42 -1.44 7.45
C ILE A 20 19.61 -1.07 8.92
N SER A 21 19.51 0.21 9.26
CA SER A 21 19.69 0.71 10.63
C SER A 21 18.49 1.51 11.14
N SER A 22 18.39 1.61 12.47
CA SER A 22 17.36 2.41 13.14
C SER A 22 17.42 3.89 12.74
N THR A 23 18.62 4.47 12.72
CA THR A 23 18.82 5.87 12.32
C THR A 23 18.35 6.14 10.89
N GLU A 24 18.60 5.21 9.96
CA GLU A 24 18.09 5.31 8.60
C GLU A 24 16.56 5.20 8.55
N ARG A 25 15.98 4.26 9.30
CA ARG A 25 14.52 4.12 9.40
C ARG A 25 13.83 5.39 9.89
N ILE A 26 14.40 6.05 10.90
CA ILE A 26 13.88 7.32 11.44
C ILE A 26 14.01 8.44 10.39
N LYS A 27 15.20 8.60 9.80
CA LYS A 27 15.45 9.64 8.78
C LYS A 27 14.53 9.49 7.57
N ARG A 28 14.23 8.25 7.18
CA ARG A 28 13.40 7.88 6.03
C ARG A 28 11.96 7.55 6.41
N ALA A 29 11.51 7.85 7.62
CA ALA A 29 10.15 7.52 8.08
C ALA A 29 9.04 8.14 7.22
N HIS A 30 9.34 9.26 6.56
CA HIS A 30 8.45 9.92 5.59
C HIS A 30 8.24 9.12 4.29
N GLU A 31 9.11 8.15 3.98
CA GLU A 31 8.99 7.28 2.80
C GLU A 31 8.09 6.08 3.04
N VAL A 32 7.53 5.88 4.24
CA VAL A 32 6.62 4.77 4.52
C VAL A 32 5.31 4.96 3.76
N THR A 33 4.91 3.95 2.99
CA THR A 33 3.72 3.99 2.12
C THR A 33 2.59 3.09 2.59
N ALA A 34 2.90 1.98 3.27
CA ALA A 34 1.89 1.05 3.76
C ALA A 34 2.35 0.34 5.03
N LEU A 35 1.38 -0.04 5.87
CA LEU A 35 1.53 -0.97 6.98
C LEU A 35 0.90 -2.30 6.55
N ILE A 36 1.65 -3.39 6.66
CA ILE A 36 1.23 -4.71 6.19
C ILE A 36 1.11 -5.74 7.32
N GLY A 37 1.61 -5.43 8.51
CA GLY A 37 1.52 -6.31 9.67
C GLY A 37 1.86 -5.60 10.96
N ILE A 38 1.26 -6.08 12.05
CA ILE A 38 1.48 -5.60 13.41
C ILE A 38 1.77 -6.82 14.29
N ASP A 39 2.95 -6.85 14.91
CA ASP A 39 3.25 -7.79 15.98
C ASP A 39 2.93 -7.11 17.32
N THR A 40 1.86 -7.57 17.96
CA THR A 40 1.42 -7.04 19.25
C THR A 40 2.27 -7.51 20.43
N THR A 41 3.01 -8.62 20.28
CA THR A 41 3.86 -9.18 21.34
C THR A 41 5.12 -8.35 21.49
N HIS A 42 5.79 -8.06 20.37
CA HIS A 42 7.04 -7.30 20.36
C HIS A 42 6.85 -5.81 20.06
N LYS A 43 5.60 -5.38 19.79
CA LYS A 43 5.23 -4.02 19.39
C LYS A 43 6.03 -3.54 18.19
N THR A 44 6.07 -4.37 17.16
CA THR A 44 6.74 -4.06 15.89
C THR A 44 5.73 -3.94 14.75
N TYR A 45 6.08 -3.11 13.78
CA TYR A 45 5.24 -2.72 12.66
C TYR A 45 5.99 -3.04 11.38
N LEU A 46 5.40 -3.88 10.52
CA LEU A 46 5.97 -4.24 9.23
C LEU A 46 5.42 -3.28 8.17
N CYS A 47 6.31 -2.51 7.56
CA CYS A 47 5.96 -1.44 6.62
C CYS A 47 6.59 -1.65 5.25
N HIS A 48 5.92 -1.16 4.21
CA HIS A 48 6.49 -0.92 2.89
C HIS A 48 6.96 0.54 2.76
N MET A 49 7.93 0.75 1.88
CA MET A 49 8.54 2.06 1.64
C MET A 49 8.51 2.43 0.16
N GLN A 50 8.51 3.73 -0.10
CA GLN A 50 8.54 4.30 -1.44
C GLN A 50 9.84 3.94 -2.18
N ASP A 51 9.73 3.57 -3.46
CA ASP A 51 10.83 3.22 -4.36
C ASP A 51 11.72 2.05 -3.89
N VAL A 52 11.26 1.30 -2.87
CA VAL A 52 11.85 0.05 -2.40
C VAL A 52 11.05 -1.12 -2.98
N ASP A 53 11.72 -2.23 -3.27
CA ASP A 53 11.08 -3.44 -3.79
C ASP A 53 9.89 -3.84 -2.89
N PRO A 54 8.66 -3.97 -3.44
CA PRO A 54 7.45 -4.24 -2.67
C PRO A 54 7.40 -5.64 -2.07
N THR A 55 8.31 -6.53 -2.46
CA THR A 55 8.49 -7.84 -1.81
C THR A 55 9.26 -7.74 -0.48
N LEU A 56 9.89 -6.59 -0.21
CA LEU A 56 10.65 -6.33 1.00
C LEU A 56 9.83 -5.56 2.02
N SER A 57 9.75 -6.10 3.23
CA SER A 57 9.20 -5.42 4.39
C SER A 57 10.30 -4.87 5.29
N VAL A 58 9.99 -3.76 5.97
CA VAL A 58 10.87 -3.10 6.93
C VAL A 58 10.17 -3.09 8.27
N GLU A 59 10.86 -3.62 9.27
CA GLU A 59 10.37 -3.64 10.64
C GLU A 59 10.71 -2.32 11.34
N TYR A 60 9.68 -1.74 11.97
CA TYR A 60 9.76 -0.56 12.81
C TYR A 60 9.35 -0.93 14.23
N SER A 61 10.15 -0.54 15.21
CA SER A 61 9.70 -0.49 16.61
C SER A 61 8.63 0.58 16.81
N GLU A 62 7.89 0.51 17.92
CA GLU A 62 6.91 1.54 18.32
C GLU A 62 7.50 2.96 18.29
N ALA A 63 8.72 3.15 18.82
CA ALA A 63 9.38 4.45 18.86
C ALA A 63 9.73 5.01 17.46
N GLU A 64 10.20 4.14 16.55
CA GLU A 64 10.53 4.52 15.18
C GLU A 64 9.25 4.76 14.36
N PHE A 65 8.22 3.93 14.53
CA PHE A 65 6.93 4.09 13.87
C PHE A 65 6.25 5.42 14.28
N CYS A 66 6.47 5.87 15.50
CA CYS A 66 5.99 7.17 15.97
C CYS A 66 6.65 8.36 15.24
N GLN A 67 7.82 8.16 14.60
CA GLN A 67 8.50 9.19 13.80
C GLN A 67 7.89 9.37 12.41
N ILE A 68 7.04 8.43 11.96
CA ILE A 68 6.29 8.57 10.71
C ILE A 68 5.32 9.74 10.86
N PRO A 69 5.20 10.65 9.87
CA PRO A 69 4.28 11.77 9.93
C PRO A 69 2.86 11.32 10.30
N GLU A 70 2.22 12.03 11.24
CA GLU A 70 0.95 11.60 11.83
C GLU A 70 -0.13 11.34 10.78
N ARG A 71 -0.23 12.21 9.77
CA ARG A 71 -1.18 12.06 8.66
C ARG A 71 -0.97 10.74 7.91
N THR A 72 0.28 10.42 7.58
CA THR A 72 0.65 9.17 6.93
C THR A 72 0.33 7.98 7.82
N ARG A 73 0.74 8.03 9.10
CA ARG A 73 0.49 6.98 10.08
C ARG A 73 -1.00 6.66 10.22
N ARG A 74 -1.84 7.69 10.31
CA ARG A 74 -3.31 7.54 10.36
C ARG A 74 -3.86 6.90 9.09
N SER A 75 -3.38 7.35 7.93
CA SER A 75 -3.81 6.80 6.63
C SER A 75 -3.45 5.32 6.49
N ILE A 76 -2.21 4.94 6.78
CA ILE A 76 -1.76 3.55 6.61
C ILE A 76 -2.41 2.61 7.62
N LEU A 77 -2.68 3.07 8.85
CA LEU A 77 -3.42 2.30 9.85
C LEU A 77 -4.88 2.10 9.45
N ALA A 78 -5.54 3.13 8.92
CA ALA A 78 -6.92 3.01 8.45
C ALA A 78 -7.03 2.01 7.29
N ASN A 79 -6.12 2.11 6.32
CA ASN A 79 -6.06 1.18 5.19
C ASN A 79 -5.81 -0.27 5.66
N PHE A 80 -4.88 -0.47 6.58
CA PHE A 80 -4.59 -1.80 7.13
C PHE A 80 -5.84 -2.41 7.81
N ARG A 81 -6.56 -1.63 8.62
CA ARG A 81 -7.80 -2.07 9.29
C ARG A 81 -8.89 -2.45 8.30
N GLN A 82 -9.09 -1.62 7.26
CA GLN A 82 -10.09 -1.89 6.22
C GLN A 82 -9.81 -3.23 5.51
N LEU A 83 -8.54 -3.52 5.20
CA LEU A 83 -8.15 -4.79 4.59
C LEU A 83 -8.42 -5.98 5.51
N TYR A 84 -8.14 -5.83 6.80
CA TYR A 84 -8.38 -6.88 7.80
C TYR A 84 -9.88 -7.15 8.03
N GLU A 85 -10.68 -6.08 8.16
CA GLU A 85 -12.13 -6.17 8.34
C GLU A 85 -12.84 -6.74 7.10
N THR A 86 -12.28 -6.51 5.90
CA THR A 86 -12.81 -7.06 4.65
C THR A 86 -12.51 -8.57 4.51
N GLN A 87 -11.40 -9.05 5.07
CA GLN A 87 -11.07 -10.48 5.05
C GLN A 87 -11.93 -11.32 6.00
N ASP A 88 -12.39 -10.75 7.12
CA ASP A 88 -13.26 -11.42 8.09
C ASP A 88 -14.75 -11.42 7.67
N ASN A 89 -15.11 -10.73 6.58
CA ASN A 89 -16.49 -10.66 6.08
C ASN A 89 -16.57 -11.03 4.59
N PRO A 90 -16.64 -12.32 4.24
CA PRO A 90 -16.70 -12.78 2.85
C PRO A 90 -18.02 -12.44 2.12
N GLU A 91 -18.98 -11.76 2.77
CA GLU A 91 -20.30 -11.43 2.21
C GLU A 91 -20.40 -10.04 1.56
N ARG A 92 -19.31 -9.27 1.43
CA ARG A 92 -19.36 -8.02 0.67
C ARG A 92 -19.11 -8.26 -0.81
N GLU A 93 -20.22 -8.54 -1.48
CA GLU A 93 -20.38 -8.56 -2.93
C GLU A 93 -19.66 -7.39 -3.61
N GLU A 94 -19.02 -7.72 -4.72
CA GLU A 94 -18.29 -6.84 -5.62
C GLU A 94 -19.23 -5.72 -6.13
N ASP A 95 -19.06 -4.49 -5.66
CA ASP A 95 -19.67 -3.32 -6.33
C ASP A 95 -18.80 -2.92 -7.52
N VAL A 96 -18.91 -3.69 -8.60
CA VAL A 96 -18.29 -3.38 -9.89
C VAL A 96 -19.05 -2.20 -10.48
N VAL A 97 -18.38 -1.04 -10.52
CA VAL A 97 -18.83 0.17 -11.21
C VAL A 97 -19.34 -0.21 -12.60
N SER A 98 -20.66 -0.22 -12.79
CA SER A 98 -21.28 -0.41 -14.10
C SER A 98 -20.96 0.78 -14.99
N GLN A 99 -19.95 0.65 -15.84
CA GLN A 99 -19.75 1.53 -16.98
C GLN A 99 -20.76 1.19 -18.08
N ASN A 100 -21.92 1.84 -18.03
CA ASN A 100 -22.76 2.17 -19.18
C ASN A 100 -23.25 3.59 -18.85
N GLU A 101 -22.96 4.65 -19.60
CA GLU A 101 -23.39 4.84 -20.98
C GLU A 101 -22.38 5.69 -21.79
N ILE A 102 -21.79 5.05 -22.81
CA ILE A 102 -21.76 5.46 -24.22
C ILE A 102 -21.51 6.96 -24.52
N CYS A 103 -20.29 7.26 -24.98
CA CYS A 103 -20.04 8.41 -25.85
C CYS A 103 -20.71 8.16 -27.22
N GLN A 104 -21.73 8.95 -27.58
CA GLN A 104 -22.10 9.14 -28.98
C GLN A 104 -21.81 10.58 -29.37
N TYR A 105 -20.72 10.75 -30.11
CA TYR A 105 -20.59 11.85 -31.06
C TYR A 105 -21.58 11.58 -32.19
N ASP A 106 -22.45 12.53 -32.49
CA ASP A 106 -22.93 12.68 -33.86
C ASP A 106 -22.96 14.15 -34.26
N ASN A 107 -22.15 14.44 -35.27
CA ASN A 107 -22.16 15.67 -36.04
C ASN A 107 -23.39 15.62 -36.95
N THR A 108 -24.24 16.64 -36.95
CA THR A 108 -24.69 17.33 -38.18
C THR A 108 -25.63 18.50 -37.85
N SER A 109 -25.22 19.71 -38.25
CA SER A 109 -26.13 20.83 -38.53
C SER A 109 -27.01 20.52 -39.73
N PRO A 110 -28.17 21.18 -39.84
CA PRO A 110 -28.22 22.44 -40.61
C PRO A 110 -28.84 23.63 -39.85
#